data_AF-A0A7C6S045-F1
#
_entry.id   AF-A0A7C6S045-F1
#
_cell.length_a   1.000
_cell.length_b   1.000
_cell.length_c   1.000
_cell.angle_alpha   90.00
_cell.angle_beta   90.00
_cell.angle_gamma   90.00
#
_symmetry.space_group_name_H-M   'P 1'
#
loop_
_entity.id
_entity.type
_entity.pdbx_description
1 polymer ?
#
loop_
_entity_poly.entity_id
_entity_poly.type
_entity_poly.pdbx_seq_one_letter_code
_entity_poly.pdbx_strand_id
1 'polypeptide(L)'
;MKVESVFHRWATLLSAVSIAIYPEIVQAIDSVEQALQLQAVLKETVARSEAVSQWALLVFGGSVAALLSSSYLQPRRRITRLMYLLFLPSWSLLMGSMYSGHQIDRVYIRALHIGNEPALKYQLDALWHLGDQSSALYWSLIPLALWLVLFLMWWIWSGTTDQSENRTPGSG
;
A
#
# COMPACT_ATOMS: atom_id res chain seq x y z
N MET A 1 -57.52 12.37 -46.19
CA MET A 1 -56.43 13.38 -46.18
C MET A 1 -56.09 14.01 -44.82
N LYS A 2 -56.92 13.98 -43.75
CA LYS A 2 -56.52 14.56 -42.44
C LYS A 2 -55.50 13.73 -41.64
N VAL A 3 -55.54 12.40 -41.76
CA VAL A 3 -54.72 11.46 -40.95
C VAL A 3 -53.22 11.56 -41.25
N GLU A 4 -52.84 11.73 -42.51
CA GLU A 4 -51.43 11.85 -42.93
C GLU A 4 -50.76 13.12 -42.39
N SER A 5 -51.50 14.24 -42.32
CA SER A 5 -50.98 15.51 -41.79
C SER A 5 -50.69 15.45 -40.28
N VAL A 6 -51.47 14.66 -39.54
CA VAL A 6 -51.30 14.44 -38.10
C VAL A 6 -50.10 13.54 -37.86
N PHE A 7 -49.96 12.47 -38.64
CA PHE A 7 -48.82 11.56 -38.53
C PHE A 7 -47.48 12.26 -38.83
N HIS A 8 -47.43 13.11 -39.87
CA HIS A 8 -46.21 13.85 -40.18
C HIS A 8 -45.83 14.85 -39.08
N ARG A 9 -46.82 15.50 -38.45
CA ARG A 9 -46.60 16.37 -37.28
C ARG A 9 -46.11 15.62 -36.05
N TRP A 10 -46.62 14.41 -35.80
CA TRP A 10 -46.11 13.58 -34.70
C TRP A 10 -44.69 13.08 -34.96
N ALA A 11 -44.37 12.70 -36.20
CA ALA A 11 -43.03 12.27 -36.57
C ALA A 11 -41.99 13.40 -36.41
N THR A 12 -42.33 14.64 -36.78
CA THR A 12 -41.44 15.79 -36.60
C THR A 12 -41.30 16.21 -35.13
N LEU A 13 -42.35 16.09 -34.33
CA LEU A 13 -42.26 16.34 -32.89
C LEU A 13 -41.39 15.28 -32.19
N LEU A 14 -41.53 14.00 -32.55
CA LEU A 14 -40.71 12.93 -31.98
C LEU A 14 -39.23 13.05 -32.37
N SER A 15 -38.93 13.44 -33.62
CA SER A 15 -37.53 13.68 -34.03
C SER A 15 -36.95 14.92 -33.35
N ALA A 16 -37.70 16.01 -33.23
CA ALA A 16 -37.25 17.22 -32.54
C ALA A 16 -37.01 16.98 -31.04
N VAL A 17 -37.88 16.23 -30.38
CA VAL A 17 -37.71 15.84 -28.96
C VAL A 17 -36.49 14.93 -28.78
N SER A 18 -36.29 13.96 -29.67
CA SER A 18 -35.10 13.10 -29.66
C SER A 18 -33.82 13.93 -29.79
N ILE A 19 -33.75 14.84 -30.77
CA ILE A 19 -32.58 15.70 -31.01
C ILE A 19 -32.30 16.63 -29.83
N ALA A 20 -33.34 17.17 -29.19
CA ALA A 20 -33.19 18.11 -28.08
C ALA A 20 -32.77 17.42 -26.76
N ILE A 21 -33.30 16.22 -26.47
CA ILE A 21 -33.06 15.52 -25.20
C ILE A 21 -31.78 14.67 -25.25
N TYR A 22 -31.39 14.17 -26.43
CA TYR A 22 -30.20 13.32 -26.59
C TYR A 22 -28.90 13.91 -26.00
N PRO A 23 -28.53 15.18 -26.23
CA PRO A 23 -27.29 15.74 -25.67
C PRO A 23 -27.30 15.80 -24.13
N GLU A 24 -28.45 16.10 -23.51
CA GLU A 24 -28.57 16.13 -22.05
C GLU A 24 -28.41 14.73 -21.44
N ILE A 25 -29.00 13.71 -22.08
CA ILE A 25 -28.85 12.31 -21.66
C ILE A 25 -27.39 11.87 -21.79
N VAL A 26 -26.73 12.16 -22.91
CA VAL A 26 -25.32 11.80 -23.12
C VAL A 26 -24.43 12.45 -22.06
N GLN A 27 -24.62 13.74 -21.78
CA GLN A 27 -23.87 14.44 -20.75
C GLN A 27 -24.12 13.86 -19.34
N ALA A 28 -25.36 13.47 -19.03
CA ALA A 28 -25.68 12.82 -17.77
C ALA A 28 -25.01 11.45 -17.65
N ILE A 29 -25.00 10.64 -18.72
CA ILE A 29 -24.33 9.34 -18.76
C ILE A 29 -22.83 9.51 -18.52
N ASP A 30 -22.17 10.43 -19.24
CA ASP A 30 -20.74 10.70 -19.08
C ASP A 30 -20.40 11.10 -17.64
N SER A 31 -21.23 11.94 -17.01
CA SER A 31 -21.01 12.36 -15.61
C SER A 31 -21.15 11.21 -14.61
N VAL A 32 -22.07 10.27 -14.86
CA VAL A 32 -22.26 9.08 -14.02
C VAL A 32 -21.11 8.10 -14.23
N GLU A 33 -20.64 7.90 -15.46
CA GLU A 33 -19.49 7.06 -15.74
C GLU A 33 -18.24 7.59 -15.04
N GLN A 34 -17.99 8.90 -15.11
CA GLN A 34 -16.90 9.54 -14.38
C GLN A 34 -17.03 9.32 -12.86
N ALA A 35 -18.20 9.55 -12.28
CA ALA A 35 -18.43 9.30 -10.85
C ALA A 35 -18.16 7.84 -10.45
N LEU A 36 -18.51 6.89 -11.32
CA LEU A 36 -18.30 5.46 -11.08
C LEU A 36 -16.81 5.08 -11.15
N GLN A 37 -16.08 5.59 -12.15
CA GLN A 37 -14.63 5.40 -12.25
C GLN A 37 -13.89 6.00 -11.06
N LEU A 38 -14.31 7.18 -10.61
CA LEU A 38 -13.77 7.87 -9.44
C LEU A 38 -13.90 6.99 -8.16
N GLN A 39 -15.05 6.34 -7.96
CA GLN A 39 -15.21 5.42 -6.84
C GLN A 39 -14.35 4.16 -6.98
N ALA A 40 -14.16 3.65 -8.20
CA ALA A 40 -13.35 2.46 -8.44
C ALA A 40 -11.88 2.69 -8.07
N VAL A 41 -11.30 3.82 -8.50
CA VAL A 41 -9.91 4.21 -8.18
C VAL A 41 -9.69 4.32 -6.67
N LEU A 42 -10.64 4.92 -5.95
CA LEU A 42 -10.53 5.08 -4.50
C LEU A 42 -10.59 3.72 -3.78
N LYS A 43 -11.47 2.81 -4.21
CA LYS A 43 -11.54 1.44 -3.67
C LYS A 43 -10.26 0.65 -3.94
N GLU A 44 -9.71 0.75 -5.14
CA GLU A 44 -8.44 0.12 -5.49
C GLU A 44 -7.28 0.67 -4.64
N THR A 45 -7.25 1.98 -4.41
CA THR A 45 -6.26 2.65 -3.57
C THR A 45 -6.30 2.15 -2.13
N VAL A 46 -7.49 2.00 -1.54
CA VAL A 46 -7.66 1.43 -0.20
C VAL A 46 -7.19 -0.01 -0.16
N ALA A 47 -7.64 -0.86 -1.09
CA ALA A 47 -7.23 -2.26 -1.15
C ALA A 47 -5.70 -2.41 -1.25
N ARG A 48 -5.04 -1.53 -2.03
CA ARG A 48 -3.59 -1.50 -2.13
C ARG A 48 -2.92 -1.04 -0.83
N SER A 49 -3.48 -0.06 -0.14
CA SER A 49 -3.00 0.38 1.17
C SER A 49 -3.08 -0.71 2.23
N GLU A 50 -4.17 -1.48 2.24
CA GLU A 50 -4.34 -2.65 3.12
C GLU A 50 -3.26 -3.69 2.87
N ALA A 51 -3.01 -4.03 1.59
CA ALA A 51 -1.95 -4.96 1.21
C ALA A 51 -0.57 -4.48 1.70
N VAL A 52 -0.24 -3.20 1.51
CA VAL A 52 1.02 -2.60 1.99
C VAL A 52 1.12 -2.69 3.52
N SER A 53 0.02 -2.46 4.24
CA SER A 53 -0.04 -2.59 5.70
C SER A 53 0.18 -4.03 6.17
N GLN A 54 -0.36 -5.02 5.45
CA GLN A 54 -0.12 -6.44 5.74
C GLN A 54 1.35 -6.81 5.54
N TRP A 55 1.98 -6.36 4.45
CA TRP A 55 3.42 -6.55 4.23
C TRP A 55 4.26 -5.87 5.32
N ALA A 56 3.88 -4.66 5.72
CA ALA A 56 4.51 -3.94 6.82
C ALA A 56 4.45 -4.75 8.13
N LEU A 57 3.28 -5.31 8.48
CA LEU A 57 3.12 -6.17 9.66
C LEU A 57 3.94 -7.46 9.58
N LEU A 58 4.00 -8.10 8.41
CA LEU A 58 4.82 -9.30 8.21
C LEU A 58 6.32 -9.02 8.39
N VAL A 59 6.80 -7.92 7.80
CA VAL A 59 8.19 -7.48 7.95
C VAL A 59 8.49 -7.15 9.41
N PHE A 60 7.59 -6.44 10.09
CA PHE A 60 7.74 -6.13 11.51
C PHE A 60 7.79 -7.41 12.35
N GLY A 61 6.83 -8.33 12.20
CA GLY A 61 6.79 -9.60 12.91
C GLY A 61 8.01 -10.47 12.64
N GLY A 62 8.45 -10.57 11.38
CA GLY A 62 9.66 -11.29 11.00
C GLY A 62 10.92 -10.68 11.62
N SER A 63 11.01 -9.35 11.67
CA SER A 63 12.13 -8.64 12.30
C SER A 63 12.20 -8.88 13.80
N VAL A 64 11.06 -8.90 14.49
CA VAL A 64 10.97 -9.21 15.93
C VAL A 64 11.33 -10.68 16.19
N ALA A 65 10.79 -11.60 15.38
CA ALA A 65 11.11 -13.02 15.49
C ALA A 65 12.61 -13.30 15.28
N ALA A 66 13.23 -12.63 14.31
CA ALA A 66 14.67 -12.72 14.07
C ALA A 66 15.48 -12.23 15.29
N LEU A 67 15.05 -11.13 15.91
CA LEU A 67 15.70 -10.55 17.09
C LEU A 67 15.56 -11.45 18.34
N LEU A 68 14.42 -12.10 18.51
CA LEU A 68 14.20 -13.07 19.59
C LEU A 68 15.03 -14.36 19.37
N SER A 69 15.13 -14.83 18.13
CA SER A 69 15.96 -15.99 17.77
C SER A 69 17.45 -15.72 18.02
N SER A 70 17.95 -14.54 17.65
CA SER A 70 19.36 -14.19 17.82
C SER A 70 19.75 -13.94 19.28
N SER A 71 18.80 -13.63 20.17
CA SER A 71 19.07 -13.41 21.60
C SER A 71 19.60 -14.65 22.32
N TYR A 72 19.39 -15.86 21.79
CA TYR A 72 19.98 -17.09 22.32
C TYR A 72 21.49 -17.19 22.07
N LEU A 73 22.01 -16.47 21.07
CA LEU A 73 23.40 -16.48 20.64
C LEU A 73 24.07 -15.17 21.08
N GLN A 74 24.24 -14.93 22.38
CA GLN A 74 24.81 -13.67 22.88
C GLN A 74 26.28 -13.49 22.45
N PRO A 75 26.60 -12.55 21.53
CA PRO A 75 27.97 -12.31 21.14
C PRO A 75 28.56 -11.22 22.07
N ARG A 76 29.71 -11.50 22.70
CA ARG A 76 30.39 -10.62 23.67
C ARG A 76 30.97 -9.32 23.06
N ARG A 77 30.99 -9.17 21.73
CA ARG A 77 31.63 -8.05 21.01
C ARG A 77 30.72 -6.82 20.87
N ARG A 78 31.29 -5.61 20.93
CA ARG A 78 30.52 -4.34 20.81
C ARG A 78 29.92 -4.11 19.42
N ILE A 79 30.54 -4.64 18.37
CA ILE A 79 30.11 -4.45 16.97
C ILE A 79 28.75 -5.11 16.71
N THR A 80 28.51 -6.31 17.25
CA THR A 80 27.22 -7.00 17.11
C THR A 80 26.10 -6.26 17.84
N ARG A 81 26.40 -5.55 18.94
CA ARG A 81 25.41 -4.67 19.60
C ARG A 81 24.99 -3.48 18.74
N LEU A 82 25.92 -2.90 17.98
CA LEU A 82 25.62 -1.79 17.06
C LEU A 82 24.73 -2.22 15.90
N MET A 83 24.84 -3.47 15.43
CA MET A 83 23.97 -3.99 14.37
C MET A 83 22.49 -3.94 14.77
N TYR A 84 22.16 -4.21 16.03
CA TYR A 84 20.77 -4.14 16.51
C TYR A 84 20.17 -2.72 16.50
N LEU A 85 21.01 -1.67 16.48
CA LEU A 85 20.51 -0.30 16.37
C LEU A 85 19.89 -0.01 14.99
N LEU A 86 20.17 -0.81 13.95
CA LEU A 86 19.54 -0.66 12.62
C LEU A 86 18.05 -1.01 12.61
N PHE A 87 17.55 -1.74 13.62
CA PHE A 87 16.12 -2.03 13.73
C PHE A 87 15.30 -0.79 14.10
N LEU A 88 15.82 0.08 14.97
CA LEU A 88 15.11 1.30 15.39
C LEU A 88 14.72 2.23 14.23
N PRO A 89 15.63 2.64 13.32
CA PRO A 89 15.25 3.48 12.20
C PRO A 89 14.30 2.76 11.24
N SER A 90 14.47 1.44 11.06
CA SER A 90 13.55 0.64 10.23
C SER A 90 12.13 0.64 10.80
N TRP A 91 11.97 0.37 12.09
CA TRP A 91 10.68 0.34 12.76
C TRP A 91 10.00 1.71 12.77
N SER A 92 10.75 2.80 12.97
CA SER A 92 10.20 4.15 12.88
C SER A 92 9.61 4.43 11.50
N LEU A 93 10.28 4.01 10.42
CA LEU A 93 9.79 4.16 9.05
C LEU A 93 8.58 3.24 8.76
N LEU A 94 8.59 2.01 9.28
CA LEU A 94 7.47 1.08 9.21
C LEU A 94 6.21 1.63 9.88
N MET A 95 6.35 2.20 11.08
CA MET A 95 5.25 2.86 11.78
C MET A 95 4.77 4.10 11.03
N GLY A 96 5.68 4.86 10.41
CA GLY A 96 5.33 5.97 9.52
C GLY A 96 4.51 5.51 8.31
N SER A 97 4.88 4.39 7.68
CA SER A 97 4.12 3.78 6.59
C SER A 97 2.69 3.42 7.05
N MET A 98 2.55 2.72 8.18
CA MET A 98 1.23 2.35 8.71
C MET A 98 0.36 3.57 9.05
N TYR A 99 0.97 4.64 9.58
CA TYR A 99 0.26 5.88 9.88
C TYR A 99 -0.32 6.52 8.62
N SER A 100 0.43 6.56 7.52
CA SER A 100 -0.08 7.04 6.23
C SER A 100 -1.22 6.17 5.69
N GLY A 101 -1.16 4.84 5.87
CA GLY A 101 -2.25 3.93 5.53
C GLY A 101 -3.57 4.31 6.23
N HIS A 102 -3.51 4.60 7.53
CA HIS A 102 -4.69 5.06 8.27
C HIS A 102 -5.28 6.37 7.70
N GLN A 103 -4.46 7.27 7.15
CA GLN A 103 -5.00 8.49 6.53
C GLN A 103 -5.81 8.18 5.27
N ILE A 104 -5.41 7.18 4.48
CA ILE A 104 -6.14 6.74 3.28
C ILE A 104 -7.54 6.24 3.67
N ASP A 105 -7.65 5.44 4.74
CA ASP A 105 -8.94 4.97 5.25
C ASP A 105 -9.85 6.13 5.69
N ARG A 106 -9.26 7.14 6.34
CA ARG A 106 -10.00 8.34 6.77
C ARG A 106 -10.52 9.15 5.58
N VAL A 107 -9.70 9.30 4.53
CA VAL A 107 -10.10 9.95 3.29
C VAL A 107 -11.21 9.15 2.60
N TYR A 108 -11.10 7.82 2.58
CA TYR A 108 -12.13 6.94 2.00
C TYR A 108 -13.47 7.06 2.72
N ILE A 109 -13.48 6.95 4.05
CA ILE A 109 -14.71 7.08 4.85
C ILE A 109 -15.33 8.47 4.67
N ARG A 110 -14.49 9.52 4.60
CA ARG A 110 -14.95 10.88 4.35
C ARG A 110 -15.57 11.03 2.96
N ALA A 111 -14.96 10.46 1.92
CA ALA A 111 -15.47 10.48 0.56
C ALA A 111 -16.82 9.76 0.44
N LEU A 112 -17.05 8.70 1.23
CA LEU A 112 -18.35 8.00 1.28
C LEU A 112 -19.47 8.83 1.92
N HIS A 113 -19.14 9.71 2.88
CA HIS A 113 -20.14 10.47 3.64
C HIS A 113 -20.41 11.87 3.07
N ILE A 114 -19.43 12.50 2.42
CA ILE A 114 -19.56 13.87 1.89
C ILE A 114 -19.87 13.80 0.39
N GLY A 115 -21.16 13.68 0.06
CA GLY A 115 -21.65 13.58 -1.32
C GLY A 115 -21.54 14.86 -2.18
N ASN A 116 -21.01 15.96 -1.63
CA ASN A 116 -21.02 17.29 -2.28
C ASN A 116 -19.62 17.91 -2.52
N GLU A 117 -18.55 17.28 -2.06
CA GLU A 117 -17.18 17.75 -2.31
C GLU A 117 -16.63 17.18 -3.62
N PRO A 118 -15.67 17.85 -4.29
CA PRO A 118 -15.08 17.33 -5.52
C PRO A 118 -14.37 16.01 -5.23
N ALA A 119 -14.99 14.89 -5.63
CA ALA A 119 -14.48 13.53 -5.44
C ALA A 119 -13.03 13.34 -5.95
N LEU A 120 -12.63 14.16 -6.93
CA LEU A 120 -11.27 14.23 -7.45
C LEU A 120 -10.22 14.62 -6.38
N LYS A 121 -10.57 15.54 -5.45
CA LYS A 121 -9.66 15.99 -4.39
C LYS A 121 -9.31 14.84 -3.44
N TYR A 122 -10.31 14.08 -3.02
CA TYR A 122 -10.09 12.94 -2.12
C TYR A 122 -9.27 11.83 -2.77
N GLN A 123 -9.40 11.63 -4.08
CA GLN A 123 -8.55 10.66 -4.78
C GLN A 123 -7.10 11.10 -4.87
N LEU A 124 -6.85 12.36 -5.23
CA LEU A 124 -5.49 12.88 -5.28
C LEU A 124 -4.82 12.80 -3.92
N ASP A 125 -5.55 13.11 -2.84
CA ASP A 125 -5.07 13.01 -1.46
C ASP A 125 -4.78 11.55 -1.06
N ALA A 126 -5.68 10.62 -1.40
CA ALA A 126 -5.47 9.19 -1.14
C ALA A 126 -4.29 8.62 -1.92
N LEU A 127 -4.14 8.98 -3.21
CA LEU A 127 -3.01 8.56 -4.04
C LEU A 127 -1.68 9.11 -3.52
N TRP A 128 -1.68 10.37 -3.07
CA TRP A 128 -0.50 10.98 -2.46
C TRP A 128 -0.08 10.23 -1.19
N HIS A 129 -1.02 9.98 -0.27
CA HIS A 129 -0.76 9.21 0.93
C HIS A 129 -0.31 7.76 0.65
N LEU A 130 -0.82 7.14 -0.43
CA LEU A 130 -0.38 5.81 -0.85
C LEU A 130 1.07 5.82 -1.33
N GLY A 131 1.46 6.88 -2.05
CA GLY A 131 2.84 7.13 -2.44
C GLY A 131 3.75 7.21 -1.22
N ASP A 132 3.41 8.08 -0.26
CA ASP A 132 4.17 8.25 0.99
C ASP A 132 4.25 6.94 1.79
N GLN A 133 3.14 6.21 1.91
CA GLN A 133 3.09 4.90 2.59
C GLN A 133 4.05 3.91 1.93
N SER A 134 3.99 3.78 0.60
CA SER A 134 4.83 2.85 -0.15
C SER A 134 6.30 3.23 -0.03
N SER A 135 6.63 4.51 -0.22
CA SER A 135 7.99 5.02 -0.07
C SER A 135 8.55 4.79 1.33
N ALA A 136 7.78 5.05 2.38
CA ALA A 136 8.18 4.78 3.76
C ALA A 136 8.47 3.28 3.98
N LEU A 137 7.65 2.39 3.42
CA LEU A 137 7.92 0.95 3.45
C LEU A 137 9.23 0.62 2.73
N TYR A 138 9.46 1.12 1.51
CA TYR A 138 10.71 0.91 0.78
C TYR A 138 11.94 1.40 1.57
N TRP A 139 11.88 2.60 2.15
CA TRP A 139 12.96 3.15 2.95
C TRP A 139 13.21 2.34 4.24
N SER A 140 12.17 1.74 4.83
CA SER A 140 12.30 0.87 6.01
C SER A 140 13.05 -0.43 5.71
N LEU A 141 12.96 -0.92 4.46
CA LEU A 141 13.58 -2.18 4.04
C LEU A 141 15.09 -2.06 3.85
N ILE A 142 15.61 -0.88 3.50
CA ILE A 142 17.05 -0.66 3.29
C ILE A 142 17.88 -1.00 4.55
N PRO A 143 17.61 -0.42 5.74
CA PRO A 143 18.37 -0.75 6.95
C PRO A 143 18.17 -2.21 7.39
N LEU A 144 16.99 -2.80 7.16
CA LEU A 144 16.73 -4.22 7.44
C LEU A 144 17.55 -5.14 6.53
N ALA A 145 17.59 -4.86 5.24
CA ALA A 145 18.37 -5.62 4.27
C ALA A 145 19.86 -5.50 4.57
N LEU A 146 20.35 -4.29 4.87
CA LEU A 146 21.73 -4.05 5.29
C LEU A 146 22.08 -4.84 6.55
N TRP A 147 21.19 -4.82 7.56
CA TRP A 147 21.36 -5.60 8.78
C TRP A 147 21.46 -7.10 8.49
N LEU A 148 20.60 -7.63 7.63
CA LEU A 148 20.58 -9.05 7.26
C LEU A 148 21.89 -9.48 6.59
N VAL A 149 22.42 -8.67 5.66
CA VAL A 149 23.71 -8.94 5.00
C VAL A 149 24.84 -8.97 6.03
N LEU A 150 24.90 -7.98 6.93
CA LEU A 150 25.93 -7.94 7.98
C LEU A 150 25.83 -9.14 8.92
N PHE A 151 24.62 -9.53 9.30
CA PHE A 151 24.37 -10.71 10.12
C PHE A 151 24.84 -12.00 9.44
N LEU A 152 24.52 -12.19 8.16
CA LEU A 152 24.96 -13.36 7.39
C LEU A 152 26.48 -13.41 7.23
N MET A 153 27.13 -12.29 6.93
CA MET A 153 28.59 -12.23 6.86
C MET A 153 29.23 -12.62 8.20
N TRP A 154 28.71 -12.10 9.32
CA TRP A 154 29.17 -12.47 10.65
C TRP A 154 28.97 -13.97 10.92
N TRP A 155 27.79 -14.51 10.63
CA TRP A 155 27.44 -15.91 10.84
C TRP A 155 28.39 -16.86 10.11
N ILE A 156 28.64 -16.60 8.82
CA ILE A 156 29.54 -17.39 7.97
C ILE A 156 30.96 -17.44 8.55
N TRP A 157 31.45 -16.31 9.07
CA TRP A 157 32.79 -16.26 9.66
C TRP A 157 32.88 -16.85 11.07
N SER A 158 31.81 -16.85 11.85
CA SER A 158 31.81 -17.47 13.19
C SER A 158 31.73 -19.00 13.15
N GLY A 159 31.03 -19.57 12.17
CA GLY A 159 30.73 -21.00 12.11
C GLY A 159 31.93 -21.93 11.85
N THR A 160 33.08 -21.41 11.44
CA THR A 160 34.31 -22.20 11.19
C THR A 160 35.12 -22.53 12.44
N THR A 161 34.81 -21.93 13.60
CA THR A 161 35.69 -22.01 14.78
C THR A 161 35.47 -23.27 15.65
N ASP A 162 34.28 -23.89 15.60
CA ASP A 162 33.91 -24.93 16.58
C ASP A 162 34.31 -26.37 16.21
N GLN A 163 34.82 -26.63 14.99
CA GLN A 163 35.14 -28.01 14.55
C GLN A 163 36.58 -28.46 14.83
N SER A 164 37.51 -27.58 15.18
CA SER A 164 38.92 -27.95 15.38
C SER A 164 39.25 -28.41 16.80
N GLU A 165 38.44 -28.06 17.81
CA GLU A 165 38.73 -28.36 19.23
C GLU A 165 38.25 -29.76 19.67
N ASN A 166 37.27 -30.36 18.98
CA ASN A 166 36.71 -31.67 19.34
C ASN A 166 37.42 -32.87 18.68
N ARG A 167 38.63 -32.68 18.14
CA ARG A 167 39.47 -33.75 17.54
C ARG A 167 40.76 -34.01 18.33
N THR A 168 40.70 -34.00 19.66
CA THR A 168 41.73 -34.68 20.46
C THR A 168 41.25 -36.11 20.74
N PRO A 169 41.80 -37.12 20.06
CA PRO A 169 41.50 -38.51 20.38
C PRO A 169 42.06 -38.80 21.76
N GLY A 170 41.21 -39.32 22.65
CA GLY A 170 41.66 -39.90 23.91
C GLY A 170 42.67 -41.01 23.63
N SER A 171 43.95 -40.75 23.89
CA SER A 171 44.96 -41.77 24.09
C SER A 171 45.17 -41.96 25.58
N GLY A 172 44.60 -43.04 26.10
CA GLY A 172 44.79 -43.56 27.45
C GLY A 172 44.36 -45.01 27.48
#